data_AF-A0AAE0BJB5-F1
#
_entry.id   AF-A0AAE0BJB5-F1
#
_cell.length_a   1.000
_cell.length_b   1.000
_cell.length_c   1.000
_cell.angle_alpha   90.00
_cell.angle_beta   90.00
_cell.angle_gamma   90.00
#
_symmetry.space_group_name_H-M   'P 1'
#
loop_
_entity.id
_entity.type
_entity.pdbx_description
1 polymer ?
#
loop_
_entity_poly.entity_id
_entity_poly.type
_entity_poly.pdbx_seq_one_letter_code
_entity_poly.pdbx_strand_id
1 'polypeptide(L)'
;DGKSYLYVNGTLWASQKEGAQDNNPETPVLLGALQEKGNPMDFFDGIIDEVRIWSVARTQDELRMAMHLSLTGSEDGLSGYWPFDECGGERAKDRKAGHDGIVHGGEWVHSHVALASYKDSFGCVDTMC
;
A
#
# COMPACT_ATOMS: atom_id res chain seq x y z
N ASP A 1 -5.84 -20.44 -7.15
CA ASP A 1 -7.01 -21.35 -7.02
C ASP A 1 -8.36 -20.67 -7.32
N GLY A 2 -8.34 -19.47 -7.92
CA GLY A 2 -9.56 -18.73 -8.27
C GLY A 2 -10.27 -18.12 -7.06
N LYS A 3 -9.53 -17.76 -6.00
CA LYS A 3 -10.06 -17.12 -4.81
C LYS A 3 -9.31 -15.84 -4.44
N SER A 4 -10.06 -14.90 -3.88
CA SER A 4 -9.57 -13.75 -3.13
C SER A 4 -9.42 -14.12 -1.66
N TYR A 5 -8.42 -13.55 -1.00
CA TYR A 5 -8.14 -13.77 0.40
C TYR A 5 -7.94 -12.44 1.13
N LEU A 6 -8.65 -12.25 2.24
CA LEU A 6 -8.48 -11.13 3.15
C LEU A 6 -7.71 -11.61 4.38
N TYR A 7 -6.57 -10.97 4.63
CA TYR A 7 -5.75 -11.21 5.82
C TYR A 7 -5.74 -9.95 6.69
N VAL A 8 -5.87 -10.12 8.00
CA VAL A 8 -5.72 -9.05 8.99
C VAL A 8 -4.61 -9.48 9.95
N ASN A 9 -3.60 -8.62 10.13
CA ASN A 9 -2.40 -8.91 10.93
C ASN A 9 -1.74 -10.25 10.55
N GLY A 10 -1.61 -10.50 9.24
CA GLY A 10 -1.04 -11.75 8.71
C GLY A 10 -1.88 -13.01 8.95
N THR A 11 -3.11 -12.89 9.46
CA THR A 11 -4.00 -14.03 9.73
C THR A 11 -5.17 -14.02 8.77
N LEU A 12 -5.49 -15.17 8.18
CA LEU A 12 -6.61 -15.31 7.25
C LEU A 12 -7.92 -14.97 7.97
N TRP A 13 -8.63 -13.97 7.46
CA TRP A 13 -9.92 -13.55 7.98
C TRP A 13 -11.08 -14.06 7.13
N ALA A 14 -10.95 -13.94 5.81
CA ALA A 14 -11.99 -14.36 4.87
C ALA A 14 -11.40 -14.78 3.53
N SER A 15 -12.17 -15.58 2.78
CA SER A 15 -11.87 -15.88 1.38
C SER A 15 -13.17 -15.95 0.58
N GLN A 16 -13.09 -15.61 -0.71
CA GLN A 16 -14.22 -15.71 -1.63
C GLN A 16 -13.75 -16.23 -2.98
N LYS A 17 -14.64 -16.91 -3.72
CA LYS A 17 -14.35 -17.27 -5.11
C LYS A 17 -14.34 -16.00 -5.95
N GLU A 18 -13.35 -15.88 -6.82
CA GLU A 18 -13.24 -14.74 -7.72
C GLU A 18 -14.37 -14.72 -8.74
N GLY A 19 -14.90 -13.52 -8.97
CA GLY A 19 -15.89 -13.23 -10.00
C GLY A 19 -15.24 -12.70 -11.28
N ALA A 20 -16.00 -11.92 -12.04
CA ALA A 20 -15.45 -11.16 -13.17
C ALA A 20 -14.46 -10.12 -12.67
N GLN A 21 -13.36 -9.92 -13.41
CA GLN A 21 -12.37 -8.89 -13.11
C GLN A 21 -12.69 -7.62 -13.89
N ASP A 22 -12.56 -6.47 -13.22
CA ASP A 22 -12.57 -5.17 -13.87
C ASP A 22 -11.17 -4.90 -14.43
N ASN A 23 -11.10 -4.53 -15.71
CA ASN A 23 -9.88 -4.21 -16.42
C ASN A 23 -9.88 -2.79 -16.99
N ASN A 24 -10.69 -1.90 -16.42
CA ASN A 24 -10.80 -0.51 -16.85
C ASN A 24 -9.48 0.25 -16.60
N PRO A 25 -8.80 0.73 -17.66
CA PRO A 25 -7.56 1.50 -17.52
C PRO A 25 -7.81 3.01 -17.30
N GLU A 26 -9.06 3.48 -17.44
CA GLU A 26 -9.40 4.91 -17.39
C GLU A 26 -9.68 5.41 -15.97
N THR A 27 -10.14 4.51 -15.09
CA THR A 27 -10.50 4.83 -13.71
C THR A 27 -9.21 4.87 -12.87
N PRO A 28 -8.83 6.02 -12.29
CA PRO A 28 -7.65 6.09 -11.43
C PRO A 28 -7.83 5.22 -10.18
N VAL A 29 -6.72 4.67 -9.69
CA VAL A 29 -6.70 4.06 -8.36
C VAL A 29 -6.76 5.19 -7.33
N LEU A 30 -7.77 5.15 -6.46
CA LEU A 30 -7.87 6.03 -5.31
C LEU A 30 -7.43 5.29 -4.05
N LEU A 31 -6.61 5.95 -3.23
CA LEU A 31 -6.26 5.47 -1.89
C LEU A 31 -7.05 6.31 -0.88
N GLY A 32 -7.80 5.65 -0.01
CA GLY A 32 -8.61 6.33 1.01
C GLY A 32 -9.96 6.90 0.53
N ALA A 33 -10.42 6.55 -0.67
CA ALA A 33 -11.76 6.90 -1.18
C ALA A 33 -12.24 5.88 -2.22
N LEU A 34 -13.53 5.86 -2.50
CA LEU A 34 -14.12 5.16 -3.64
C LEU A 34 -14.39 6.16 -4.78
N GLN A 35 -14.43 5.68 -6.02
CA GLN A 35 -14.88 6.50 -7.14
C GLN A 35 -16.34 6.18 -7.49
N GLU A 36 -17.20 7.20 -7.46
CA GLU A 36 -18.58 7.11 -7.91
C GLU A 36 -18.85 8.14 -9.02
N LYS A 37 -19.25 7.66 -10.20
CA LYS A 37 -19.57 8.51 -11.39
C LYS A 37 -18.48 9.54 -11.70
N GLY A 38 -17.22 9.14 -11.58
CA GLY A 38 -16.07 9.99 -11.87
C GLY A 38 -15.56 10.83 -10.69
N ASN A 39 -16.25 10.86 -9.55
CA ASN A 39 -15.88 11.68 -8.39
C ASN A 39 -15.44 10.82 -7.19
N PRO A 40 -14.49 11.30 -6.37
CA PRO A 40 -14.15 10.64 -5.11
C PRO A 40 -15.29 10.80 -4.10
N MET A 41 -15.68 9.70 -3.46
CA MET A 41 -16.76 9.56 -2.47
C MET A 41 -16.34 8.55 -1.40
N ASP A 42 -17.13 8.40 -0.32
CA ASP A 42 -16.91 7.44 0.76
C ASP A 42 -15.46 7.45 1.29
N PHE A 43 -15.02 8.63 1.72
CA PHE A 43 -13.68 8.85 2.23
C PHE A 43 -13.42 8.03 3.50
N PHE A 44 -12.25 7.41 3.55
CA PHE A 44 -11.75 6.70 4.72
C PHE A 44 -11.40 7.71 5.82
N ASP A 45 -11.94 7.50 7.02
CA ASP A 45 -11.62 8.29 8.21
C ASP A 45 -10.57 7.56 9.05
N GLY A 46 -9.29 7.85 8.77
CA GLY A 46 -8.17 7.23 9.46
C GLY A 46 -6.82 7.54 8.82
N ILE A 47 -5.79 6.83 9.26
CA ILE A 47 -4.40 6.99 8.79
C ILE A 47 -4.06 5.78 7.90
N ILE A 48 -3.43 6.04 6.77
CA ILE A 48 -2.96 5.04 5.80
C ILE A 48 -1.45 5.16 5.70
N ASP A 49 -0.79 4.01 5.66
CA ASP A 49 0.67 3.88 5.60
C ASP A 49 1.01 2.60 4.80
N GLU A 50 2.22 2.51 4.23
CA GLU A 50 2.81 1.31 3.63
C GLU A 50 1.96 0.60 2.55
N VAL A 51 1.33 1.37 1.66
CA VAL A 51 0.44 0.82 0.62
C VAL A 51 1.26 0.16 -0.49
N ARG A 52 0.97 -1.12 -0.79
CA ARG A 52 1.67 -1.92 -1.79
C ARG A 52 0.68 -2.62 -2.72
N ILE A 53 0.97 -2.61 -4.02
CA ILE A 53 0.23 -3.37 -5.03
C ILE A 53 1.19 -4.34 -5.71
N TRP A 54 0.79 -5.61 -5.83
CA TRP A 54 1.58 -6.68 -6.46
C TRP A 54 0.83 -7.26 -7.66
N SER A 55 1.55 -7.58 -8.73
CA SER A 55 1.04 -8.32 -9.89
C SER A 55 1.03 -9.84 -9.68
N VAL A 56 1.51 -10.30 -8.53
CA VAL A 56 1.54 -11.71 -8.12
C VAL A 56 0.80 -11.91 -6.80
N ALA A 57 0.07 -13.01 -6.68
CA ALA A 57 -0.57 -13.37 -5.42
C ALA A 57 0.50 -13.75 -4.38
N ARG A 58 0.53 -13.03 -3.26
CA ARG A 58 1.44 -13.30 -2.14
C ARG A 58 0.87 -14.39 -1.24
N THR A 59 1.72 -15.26 -0.74
CA THR A 59 1.36 -16.27 0.27
C THR A 59 1.22 -15.64 1.65
N GLN A 60 0.50 -16.30 2.56
CA GLN A 60 0.33 -15.82 3.93
C GLN A 60 1.67 -15.64 4.66
N ASP A 61 2.61 -16.57 4.47
CA ASP A 61 3.93 -16.51 5.11
C ASP A 61 4.76 -15.34 4.56
N GLU A 62 4.71 -15.10 3.25
CA GLU A 62 5.34 -13.92 2.65
C GLU A 62 4.77 -12.60 3.18
N LEU A 63 3.44 -12.52 3.37
CA LEU A 63 2.80 -11.35 3.97
C LEU A 63 3.28 -11.14 5.41
N ARG A 64 3.33 -12.20 6.22
CA ARG A 64 3.81 -12.14 7.61
C ARG A 64 5.26 -11.70 7.71
N MET A 65 6.12 -12.19 6.81
CA MET A 65 7.53 -11.83 6.80
C MET A 65 7.76 -10.37 6.38
N ALA A 66 6.91 -9.82 5.52
CA ALA A 66 7.10 -8.49 4.94
C ALA A 66 6.25 -7.38 5.58
N MET A 67 5.22 -7.69 6.39
CA MET A 67 4.28 -6.68 6.93
C MET A 67 4.90 -5.70 7.93
N HIS A 68 6.10 -5.99 8.44
CA HIS A 68 6.84 -5.13 9.36
C HIS A 68 8.17 -4.61 8.78
N LEU A 69 8.35 -4.78 7.47
CA LEU A 69 9.58 -4.38 6.77
C LEU A 69 9.26 -3.35 5.71
N SER A 70 10.03 -2.27 5.66
CA SER A 70 10.01 -1.39 4.50
C SER A 70 10.74 -2.03 3.33
N LEU A 71 10.16 -1.89 2.14
CA LEU A 71 10.67 -2.49 0.92
C LEU A 71 11.60 -1.53 0.16
N THR A 72 12.40 -2.07 -0.76
CA THR A 72 13.30 -1.26 -1.58
C THR A 72 12.61 -0.69 -2.81
N GLY A 73 11.47 -1.26 -3.22
CA GLY A 73 10.77 -0.93 -4.47
C GLY A 73 11.21 -1.78 -5.66
N SER A 74 12.23 -2.64 -5.49
CA SER A 74 12.79 -3.48 -6.55
C SER A 74 12.34 -4.94 -6.48
N GLU A 75 11.36 -5.25 -5.63
CA GLU A 75 10.88 -6.61 -5.41
C GLU A 75 10.15 -7.17 -6.65
N ASP A 76 10.39 -8.44 -6.95
CA ASP A 76 9.77 -9.13 -8.07
C ASP A 76 8.25 -9.19 -7.91
N GLY A 77 7.54 -8.76 -8.95
CA GLY A 77 6.08 -8.72 -8.94
C GLY A 77 5.49 -7.54 -8.15
N LEU A 78 6.29 -6.66 -7.55
CA LEU A 78 5.79 -5.38 -7.02
C LEU A 78 5.40 -4.49 -8.20
N SER A 79 4.22 -3.87 -8.13
CA SER A 79 3.69 -2.98 -9.18
C SER A 79 3.59 -1.52 -8.75
N GLY A 80 3.46 -1.26 -7.45
CA GLY A 80 3.53 0.08 -6.86
C GLY A 80 3.69 0.01 -5.35
N TYR A 81 4.39 0.98 -4.77
CA TYR A 81 4.62 1.06 -3.33
C TYR A 81 4.70 2.50 -2.87
N TRP A 82 3.71 2.94 -2.10
CA TRP A 82 3.64 4.26 -1.48
C TRP A 82 3.88 4.13 0.01
N PRO A 83 5.09 4.46 0.50
CA PRO A 83 5.42 4.38 1.91
C PRO A 83 4.85 5.55 2.71
N PHE A 84 4.49 6.67 2.07
CA PHE A 84 3.99 7.87 2.75
C PHE A 84 4.99 8.55 3.73
N ASP A 85 6.29 8.36 3.51
CA ASP A 85 7.36 8.96 4.32
C ASP A 85 7.73 10.40 3.91
N GLU A 86 6.97 11.07 3.03
CA GLU A 86 7.34 12.41 2.52
C GLU A 86 7.26 13.52 3.57
N CYS A 87 6.59 13.26 4.71
CA CYS A 87 6.33 14.22 5.79
C CYS A 87 5.52 15.46 5.37
N GLY A 88 5.00 15.54 4.15
CA GLY A 88 4.36 16.75 3.64
C GLY A 88 4.23 16.84 2.13
N GLY A 89 3.46 17.84 1.68
CA GLY A 89 3.30 18.20 0.27
C GLY A 89 2.12 17.51 -0.41
N GLU A 90 2.07 17.65 -1.74
CA GLU A 90 0.94 17.21 -2.58
C GLU A 90 1.23 15.91 -3.35
N ARG A 91 2.36 15.25 -3.09
CA ARG A 91 2.78 14.05 -3.82
C ARG A 91 3.15 12.93 -2.85
N ALA A 92 2.56 11.76 -3.05
CA ALA A 92 2.99 10.51 -2.44
C ALA A 92 3.83 9.75 -3.46
N LYS A 93 5.11 9.51 -3.18
CA LYS A 93 6.00 8.89 -4.18
C LYS A 93 5.77 7.39 -4.24
N ASP A 94 5.76 6.88 -5.47
CA ASP A 94 5.89 5.44 -5.68
C ASP A 94 7.38 5.07 -5.59
N ARG A 95 7.78 4.32 -4.56
CA ARG A 95 9.17 3.88 -4.35
C ARG A 95 9.63 2.91 -5.45
N LYS A 96 8.72 2.20 -6.11
CA LYS A 96 9.04 1.44 -7.34
C LYS A 96 9.31 2.35 -8.54
N ALA A 97 8.79 3.57 -8.49
CA ALA A 97 8.71 4.57 -9.55
C ALA A 97 7.65 4.29 -10.63
N GLY A 98 7.09 5.38 -11.16
CA GLY A 98 6.16 5.37 -12.31
C GLY A 98 4.72 5.73 -11.95
N HIS A 99 4.32 5.62 -10.68
CA HIS A 99 2.94 5.81 -10.25
C HIS A 99 2.81 6.75 -9.05
N ASP A 100 3.60 7.83 -8.99
CA ASP A 100 3.44 8.86 -7.95
C ASP A 100 1.97 9.31 -7.83
N GLY A 101 1.45 9.29 -6.62
CA GLY A 101 0.12 9.77 -6.29
C GLY A 101 0.09 11.29 -6.12
N ILE A 102 -1.09 11.86 -6.32
CA ILE A 102 -1.41 13.24 -5.94
C ILE A 102 -2.26 13.18 -4.66
N VAL A 103 -1.84 13.91 -3.63
CA VAL A 103 -2.55 13.96 -2.35
C VAL A 103 -3.67 15.00 -2.44
N HIS A 104 -4.89 14.58 -2.16
CA HIS A 104 -6.08 15.43 -2.14
C HIS A 104 -6.67 15.47 -0.74
N GLY A 105 -6.40 16.56 0.00
CA GLY A 105 -6.80 16.68 1.40
C GLY A 105 -6.01 15.74 2.33
N GLY A 106 -6.51 15.55 3.55
CA GLY A 106 -5.80 14.81 4.60
C GLY A 106 -4.64 15.60 5.22
N GLU A 107 -4.07 15.05 6.28
CA GLU A 107 -2.90 15.60 6.97
C GLU A 107 -1.82 14.53 7.03
N TRP A 108 -0.58 14.92 6.74
CA TRP A 108 0.58 14.08 6.99
C TRP A 108 0.81 14.00 8.49
N VAL A 109 0.88 12.77 9.01
CA VAL A 109 1.05 12.51 10.43
C VAL A 109 2.19 11.52 10.63
N HIS A 110 2.86 11.63 11.77
CA HIS A 110 3.95 10.71 12.12
C HIS A 110 3.41 9.30 12.42
N SER A 111 3.99 8.31 11.75
CA SER A 111 3.77 6.90 11.94
C SER A 111 4.40 6.47 13.26
N HIS A 112 3.60 5.78 14.06
CA HIS A 112 4.06 5.17 15.31
C HIS A 112 4.48 3.70 15.09
N VAL A 113 4.46 3.23 13.85
CA VAL A 113 4.84 1.87 13.48
C VAL A 113 6.34 1.86 13.20
N ALA A 114 7.10 1.22 14.09
CA ALA A 114 8.51 0.95 13.81
C ALA A 114 8.62 -0.18 12.78
N LEU A 115 8.91 0.16 11.53
CA LEU A 115 9.31 -0.81 10.52
C LEU A 115 10.81 -1.02 10.63
N ALA A 116 11.26 -2.27 10.60
CA ALA A 116 12.67 -2.53 10.36
C ALA A 116 12.90 -2.32 8.85
N SER A 117 13.71 -1.35 8.48
CA SER A 117 14.21 -1.27 7.11
C SER A 117 15.05 -2.51 6.83
N TYR A 118 14.94 -3.09 5.63
CA TYR A 118 15.84 -4.16 5.18
C TYR A 118 17.34 -3.76 5.27
N LYS A 119 17.64 -2.47 5.42
CA LYS A 119 18.99 -1.92 5.63
C LYS A 119 19.42 -1.76 7.10
N ASP A 120 18.60 -2.12 8.08
CA ASP A 120 18.87 -1.80 9.50
C ASP A 120 19.92 -2.70 10.19
N SER A 121 20.70 -3.45 9.42
CA SER A 121 21.96 -4.03 9.94
C SER A 121 23.06 -2.97 10.18
N PHE A 122 22.84 -1.68 9.85
CA PHE A 122 23.87 -0.63 9.97
C PHE A 122 23.43 0.72 10.58
N GLY A 123 22.40 0.74 11.44
CA GLY A 123 22.25 1.82 12.44
C GLY A 123 21.84 3.21 11.94
N CYS A 124 21.07 3.29 10.86
CA CYS A 124 20.35 4.53 10.52
C CYS A 124 18.88 4.29 10.88
N VAL A 125 18.43 4.80 12.03
CA VAL A 125 17.00 4.82 12.35
C VAL A 125 16.35 5.73 11.32
N ASP A 126 15.63 5.14 10.37
CA ASP A 126 14.79 5.90 9.47
C ASP A 126 13.76 6.60 10.36
N THR A 127 13.87 7.91 10.48
CA THR A 127 12.83 8.69 11.15
C THR A 127 11.72 8.83 10.13
N MET A 128 11.00 7.74 9.93
CA MET A 128 9.75 7.69 9.17
C MET A 128 8.81 8.67 9.88
N CYS A 129 8.54 9.80 9.25
CA CYS A 129 7.21 10.36 9.40
C CYS A 129 6.24 9.29 8.93
#